data_AF-A0A225W950-F1
#
_entry.id   AF-A0A225W950-F1
#
_cell.length_a   1.000
_cell.length_b   1.000
_cell.length_c   1.000
_cell.angle_alpha   90.00
_cell.angle_beta   90.00
_cell.angle_gamma   90.00
#
_symmetry.space_group_name_H-M   'P 1'
#
loop_
_entity.id
_entity.type
_entity.pdbx_description
1 polymer ?
#
loop_
_entity_poly.entity_id
_entity_poly.type
_entity_poly.pdbx_seq_one_letter_code
_entity_poly.pdbx_strand_id
1 'polypeptide(L)'
;MGRSVGEKRTLRYRVETEKEKKNDDEEERAKGANLFSEKKLDLMVGAINRAEKGDRGGIDGLYKRFSRWRGRNYNSYNLPSIVKGSKYDKLRQKYHSWLYN
;
A
#
# COMPACT_ATOMS: atom_id res chain seq x y z
N MET A 1 -30.33 -48.97 -2.04
CA MET A 1 -30.12 -47.52 -1.93
C MET A 1 -28.67 -47.26 -1.57
N GLY A 2 -27.86 -46.85 -2.54
CA GLY A 2 -26.41 -46.66 -2.38
C GLY A 2 -26.09 -45.34 -1.68
N ARG A 3 -25.23 -45.41 -0.65
CA ARG A 3 -24.66 -44.23 0.01
C ARG A 3 -23.34 -43.89 -0.70
N SER A 4 -23.36 -42.87 -1.55
CA SER A 4 -22.15 -42.35 -2.21
C SER A 4 -21.26 -41.66 -1.17
N VAL A 5 -20.08 -42.25 -0.97
CA VAL A 5 -18.99 -41.75 -0.13
C VAL A 5 -18.57 -40.37 -0.64
N GLY A 6 -18.64 -39.38 0.26
CA GLY A 6 -18.43 -37.97 -0.03
C GLY A 6 -17.09 -37.70 -0.74
N GLU A 7 -17.18 -36.94 -1.82
CA GLU A 7 -16.07 -36.38 -2.57
C GLU A 7 -15.03 -35.77 -1.64
N LYS A 8 -13.79 -36.23 -1.79
CA LYS A 8 -12.62 -35.71 -1.09
C LYS A 8 -12.44 -34.24 -1.48
N ARG A 9 -12.83 -33.33 -0.58
CA ARG A 9 -12.46 -31.90 -0.60
C ARG A 9 -10.94 -31.82 -0.65
N THR A 10 -10.38 -31.65 -1.84
CA THR A 10 -8.96 -31.36 -2.02
C THR A 10 -8.74 -29.92 -1.57
N LEU A 11 -8.22 -29.76 -0.35
CA LEU A 11 -7.63 -28.51 0.11
C LEU A 11 -6.52 -28.14 -0.87
N ARG A 12 -6.83 -27.26 -1.82
CA ARG A 12 -5.81 -26.67 -2.69
C ARG A 12 -5.00 -25.71 -1.83
N TYR A 13 -3.86 -26.18 -1.34
CA TYR A 13 -2.81 -25.31 -0.84
C TYR A 13 -2.40 -24.41 -2.01
N ARG A 14 -2.83 -23.16 -1.96
CA ARG A 14 -2.36 -22.16 -2.92
C ARG A 14 -0.91 -21.91 -2.55
N VAL A 15 0.00 -22.42 -3.40
CA VAL A 15 1.42 -22.08 -3.42
C VAL A 15 1.54 -20.58 -3.16
N GLU A 16 2.23 -20.25 -2.08
CA GLU A 16 2.60 -18.90 -1.67
C GLU A 16 3.55 -18.32 -2.73
N THR A 17 3.01 -17.91 -3.87
CA THR A 17 3.70 -16.96 -4.74
C THR A 17 3.68 -15.62 -4.04
N GLU A 18 4.75 -15.36 -3.28
CA GLU A 18 5.34 -14.05 -3.01
C GLU A 18 4.37 -12.88 -3.04
N LYS A 19 3.32 -12.95 -2.23
CA LYS A 19 2.63 -11.75 -1.82
C LYS A 19 3.23 -11.41 -0.49
N GLU A 20 4.16 -10.45 -0.51
CA GLU A 20 4.23 -9.41 0.50
C GLU A 20 2.84 -8.73 0.60
N LYS A 21 1.82 -9.46 1.06
CA LYS A 21 0.80 -8.94 1.93
C LYS A 21 1.52 -8.71 3.26
N LYS A 22 2.39 -7.69 3.29
CA LYS A 22 2.60 -6.99 4.55
C LYS A 22 1.23 -6.50 4.94
N ASN A 23 0.70 -7.22 5.92
CA ASN A 23 -0.56 -7.04 6.57
C ASN A 23 -0.57 -5.64 7.20
N ASP A 24 -0.82 -4.62 6.36
CA ASP A 24 -1.02 -3.23 6.78
C ASP A 24 -2.41 -3.07 7.41
N ASP A 25 -3.23 -4.13 7.39
CA ASP A 25 -4.54 -4.24 8.03
C ASP A 25 -4.40 -4.43 9.56
N GLU A 26 -3.39 -5.18 10.01
CA GLU A 26 -3.23 -5.47 11.44
C GLU A 26 -2.75 -4.25 12.25
N GLU A 27 -2.07 -3.31 11.59
CA GLU A 27 -1.67 -2.02 12.19
C GLU A 27 -2.85 -1.04 12.28
N GLU A 28 -4.00 -1.31 11.65
CA GLU A 28 -5.19 -0.43 11.68
C GLU A 28 -6.04 -0.59 12.95
N ARG A 29 -5.79 -1.63 13.77
CA ARG A 29 -6.50 -1.80 15.07
C ARG A 29 -5.93 -0.91 16.18
N ALA A 30 -4.70 -0.41 16.03
CA ALA A 30 -4.05 0.46 16.99
C ALA A 30 -4.05 1.92 16.50
N LYS A 31 -5.18 2.60 16.67
CA LYS A 31 -5.25 4.08 16.74
C LYS A 31 -4.56 4.87 15.62
N GLY A 32 -4.58 4.43 14.37
CA GLY A 32 -4.27 5.31 13.22
C GLY A 32 -2.96 6.12 13.29
N ALA A 33 -1.97 5.71 14.09
CA ALA A 33 -0.89 6.59 14.51
C ALA A 33 0.31 6.60 13.55
N ASN A 34 0.28 5.82 12.46
CA ASN A 34 1.50 5.56 11.71
C ASN A 34 1.30 5.54 10.19
N LEU A 35 0.52 6.47 9.64
CA LEU A 35 0.44 6.66 8.18
C LEU A 35 1.70 7.29 7.58
N PHE A 36 2.46 8.00 8.40
CA PHE A 36 3.61 8.80 8.00
C PHE A 36 4.90 8.36 8.72
N SER A 37 5.04 7.08 9.10
CA SER A 37 6.36 6.59 9.54
C SER A 37 7.36 6.77 8.42
N GLU A 38 8.58 7.13 8.81
CA GLU A 38 9.72 7.23 7.90
C GLU A 38 9.87 5.97 7.04
N LYS A 39 9.77 4.79 7.66
CA LYS A 39 9.81 3.50 6.95
C LYS A 39 8.75 3.36 5.86
N LYS A 40 7.51 3.82 6.11
CA LYS A 40 6.44 3.75 5.11
C LYS A 40 6.66 4.76 3.99
N LEU A 41 7.10 5.97 4.31
CA LEU A 41 7.44 6.99 3.33
C LEU A 41 8.59 6.54 2.43
N ASP A 42 9.60 5.90 2.99
CA ASP A 42 10.74 5.34 2.24
C ASP A 42 10.33 4.22 1.30
N LEU A 43 9.45 3.33 1.73
CA LEU A 43 8.87 2.30 0.86
C LEU A 43 8.08 2.92 -0.30
N MET A 44 7.35 4.01 -0.04
CA MET A 44 6.60 4.73 -1.08
C MET A 44 7.54 5.41 -2.09
N VAL A 45 8.61 6.07 -1.63
CA VAL A 45 9.65 6.63 -2.51
C VAL A 45 10.33 5.52 -3.33
N GLY A 46 10.65 4.38 -2.70
CA GLY A 46 11.21 3.22 -3.40
C GLY A 46 10.28 2.67 -4.49
N ALA A 47 8.97 2.63 -4.23
CA ALA A 47 7.99 2.24 -5.25
C ALA A 47 7.92 3.23 -6.43
N ILE A 48 8.00 4.54 -6.17
CA ILE A 48 8.05 5.57 -7.21
C ILE A 48 9.30 5.38 -8.09
N ASN A 49 10.47 5.26 -7.45
CA ASN A 49 11.74 5.11 -8.17
C ASN A 49 11.80 3.79 -8.98
N ARG A 50 11.18 2.70 -8.51
CA ARG A 50 11.07 1.46 -9.27
C ARG A 50 10.17 1.62 -10.49
N ALA A 51 9.05 2.32 -10.34
CA ALA A 51 8.13 2.59 -11.44
C ALA A 51 8.74 3.47 -12.53
N GLU A 52 9.56 4.45 -12.16
CA GLU A 52 10.35 5.25 -13.12
C GLU A 52 11.30 4.39 -13.96
N LYS A 53 11.75 3.24 -13.43
CA LYS A 53 12.61 2.27 -14.13
C LYS A 53 11.84 1.21 -14.92
N GLY A 54 10.51 1.31 -14.99
CA GLY A 54 9.64 0.37 -15.70
C GLY A 54 9.05 -0.75 -14.84
N ASP A 55 9.48 -0.88 -13.57
CA ASP A 55 8.91 -1.84 -12.62
C ASP A 55 7.66 -1.24 -11.96
N ARG A 56 6.49 -1.59 -12.47
CA ARG A 56 5.20 -1.11 -11.92
C ARG A 56 4.83 -1.81 -10.59
N GLY A 57 5.68 -2.69 -10.09
CA GLY A 57 5.51 -3.38 -8.82
C GLY A 57 5.50 -2.39 -7.66
N GLY A 58 4.37 -2.31 -6.97
CA GLY A 58 4.21 -1.45 -5.79
C GLY A 58 3.53 -0.09 -6.05
N ILE A 59 3.25 0.30 -7.30
CA ILE A 59 2.42 1.49 -7.58
C ILE A 59 0.99 1.31 -7.03
N ASP A 60 0.42 0.11 -7.15
CA ASP A 60 -0.91 -0.17 -6.58
C ASP A 60 -0.93 0.03 -5.05
N GLY A 61 0.15 -0.39 -4.37
CA GLY A 61 0.34 -0.16 -2.95
C GLY A 61 0.49 1.33 -2.60
N LEU A 62 1.17 2.10 -3.46
CA LEU A 62 1.30 3.55 -3.32
C LEU A 62 -0.08 4.22 -3.39
N TYR A 63 -0.89 3.91 -4.40
CA TYR A 63 -2.21 4.53 -4.57
C TYR A 63 -3.20 4.13 -3.48
N LYS A 64 -3.15 2.89 -2.97
CA LYS A 64 -3.92 2.50 -1.78
C LYS A 64 -3.59 3.37 -0.56
N ARG A 65 -2.30 3.67 -0.34
CA ARG A 65 -1.87 4.58 0.74
C ARG A 65 -2.33 6.02 0.49
N PHE A 66 -2.28 6.50 -0.76
CA PHE A 66 -2.81 7.81 -1.11
C PHE A 66 -4.33 7.92 -0.88
N SER A 67 -5.10 6.89 -1.22
CA SER A 67 -6.52 6.84 -0.88
C SER A 67 -6.78 6.93 0.63
N ARG A 68 -5.93 6.30 1.46
CA ARG A 68 -6.01 6.42 2.93
C ARG A 68 -5.65 7.81 3.41
N TRP A 69 -4.65 8.47 2.82
CA TRP A 69 -4.31 9.86 3.13
C TRP A 69 -5.49 10.78 2.82
N ARG A 70 -6.09 10.64 1.62
CA ARG A 70 -7.27 11.40 1.21
C ARG A 70 -8.47 11.13 2.12
N GLY A 71 -8.71 9.87 2.50
CA GLY A 71 -9.79 9.51 3.43
C GLY A 71 -9.64 10.12 4.83
N ARG A 72 -8.44 10.59 5.19
CA ARG A 72 -8.17 11.34 6.42
C ARG A 72 -8.06 12.86 6.19
N ASN A 73 -8.57 13.35 5.07
CA ASN A 73 -8.56 14.77 4.68
C ASN A 73 -7.16 15.37 4.48
N TYR A 74 -6.15 14.54 4.19
CA TYR A 74 -4.86 15.05 3.76
C TYR A 74 -4.89 15.38 2.25
N ASN A 75 -4.31 16.50 1.88
CA ASN A 75 -4.06 16.98 0.51
C ASN A 75 -2.59 17.36 0.36
N SER A 76 -2.16 17.79 -0.83
CA SER A 76 -0.75 18.13 -1.10
C SER A 76 -0.19 19.30 -0.26
N TYR A 77 -1.06 20.13 0.35
CA TYR A 77 -0.68 21.33 1.08
C TYR A 77 -0.65 21.13 2.60
N ASN A 78 -1.49 20.25 3.14
CA ASN A 78 -1.64 20.00 4.58
C ASN A 78 -0.94 18.72 5.07
N LEU A 79 -0.01 18.16 4.29
CA LEU A 79 0.78 17.00 4.71
C LEU A 79 1.60 17.30 5.98
N PRO A 80 1.84 16.31 6.85
CA PRO A 80 2.70 16.47 8.02
C PRO A 80 4.13 16.87 7.67
N SER A 81 4.80 17.54 8.61
CA SER A 81 6.17 18.07 8.44
C SER A 81 7.19 17.00 8.01
N ILE A 82 7.05 15.75 8.50
CA ILE A 82 7.92 14.65 8.10
C ILE A 82 7.93 14.39 6.58
N VAL A 83 6.81 14.64 5.89
CA VAL A 83 6.69 14.49 4.43
C VAL A 83 7.17 15.75 3.67
N LYS A 84 7.33 16.87 4.37
CA LYS A 84 7.81 18.13 3.78
C LYS A 84 9.33 18.18 3.57
N GLY A 85 10.07 17.19 4.10
CA GLY A 85 11.51 17.07 3.82
C GLY A 85 11.79 16.83 2.34
N SER A 86 12.94 17.34 1.87
CA SER A 86 13.38 17.23 0.45
C SER A 86 13.44 15.79 -0.05
N LYS A 87 13.78 14.84 0.84
CA LYS A 87 13.76 13.38 0.58
C LYS A 87 12.43 12.89 -0.01
N TYR A 88 11.32 13.54 0.33
CA TYR A 88 9.97 13.12 -0.06
C TYR A 88 9.33 14.05 -1.11
N ASP A 89 10.09 14.94 -1.75
CA ASP A 89 9.55 15.87 -2.75
C ASP A 89 8.85 15.14 -3.90
N LYS A 90 9.49 14.09 -4.45
CA LYS A 90 8.89 13.21 -5.47
C LYS A 90 7.58 12.59 -5.00
N LEU A 91 7.52 12.17 -3.72
CA LEU A 91 6.33 11.58 -3.13
C LEU A 91 5.19 12.60 -3.06
N ARG A 92 5.47 13.83 -2.64
CA ARG A 92 4.48 14.91 -2.62
C ARG A 92 3.98 15.27 -4.02
N GLN A 93 4.88 15.38 -5.00
CA GLN A 93 4.52 15.64 -6.40
C GLN A 93 3.64 14.53 -6.97
N LYS A 94 3.99 13.27 -6.69
CA LYS A 94 3.19 12.12 -7.13
C LYS A 94 1.81 12.10 -6.48
N TYR A 95 1.74 12.42 -5.18
CA TYR A 95 0.46 12.53 -4.47
C TYR A 95 -0.40 13.65 -5.05
N HIS A 96 0.18 14.82 -5.31
CA HIS A 96 -0.50 15.94 -5.96
C HIS A 96 -1.03 15.54 -7.34
N SER A 97 -0.18 14.95 -8.19
CA SER A 97 -0.60 14.47 -9.51
C SER A 97 -1.73 13.44 -9.42
N TRP A 98 -1.70 12.52 -8.44
CA TRP A 98 -2.77 11.55 -8.25
C TRP A 98 -4.09 12.17 -7.73
N LEU A 99 -4.03 13.28 -6.99
CA LEU A 99 -5.23 13.97 -6.51
C LEU A 99 -5.97 14.73 -7.61
N TYR A 100 -5.26 15.18 -8.65
CA TYR A 100 -5.77 16.12 -9.65
C TYR A 100 -5.70 15.62 -11.11
N ASN A 101 -5.22 14.41 -11.36
CA ASN A 101 -5.36 13.68 -12.64
C ASN A 101 -6.42 12.58 -12.52
#